data_AF-A0A524ESQ5-F1
#
_entry.id   AF-A0A524ESQ5-F1
#
_cell.length_a   1.000
_cell.length_b   1.000
_cell.length_c   1.000
_cell.angle_alpha   90.00
_cell.angle_beta   90.00
_cell.angle_gamma   90.00
#
_symmetry.space_group_name_H-M   'P 1'
#
loop_
_entity.id
_entity.type
_entity.pdbx_description
1 polymer ?
#
loop_
_entity_poly.entity_id
_entity_poly.type
_entity_poly.pdbx_seq_one_letter_code
_entity_poly.pdbx_strand_id
1 'polypeptide(L)'
;MNYYTKDQLISTIADASELIDLNIGDEGSVIISEYGGRPLGIFPKNNCYSMLWINQKIRQTIESKDRAIGGDRYWISPERDYFYKDPETWSEWFCPPGLDPANYEILGNTGQSCTVSSAITVTNMRLKQSYRGEVSRQFTAIKEPISTGVSYAGIEFIDDCVFFHPDLKMNGWTLANIISGGPANPGTVLIPTKADPKPLSYFRIIPEDRIVVGGNYVGYKIDVYDIYKLAIRPEDIDFTRKAKIGYILKMPDSDDWGFLIKLSDDIPKTQKECFDVARDHPDSEIGVIQSYNAESPDKPILRYGEIEIQLN
;
A
#
# COMPACT_ATOMS: atom_id res chain seq x y z
N MET A 1 11.68 18.03 0.71
CA MET A 1 10.36 18.17 0.06
C MET A 1 9.79 16.76 -0.08
N ASN A 2 8.56 16.47 0.37
CA ASN A 2 7.95 15.11 0.37
C ASN A 2 7.33 14.72 -0.97
N TYR A 3 7.47 15.58 -1.97
CA TYR A 3 6.75 15.49 -3.21
C TYR A 3 7.78 15.45 -4.31
N TYR A 4 7.67 14.43 -5.16
CA TYR A 4 8.54 14.24 -6.31
C TYR A 4 7.69 14.39 -7.55
N THR A 5 8.22 15.13 -8.53
CA THR A 5 7.84 14.96 -9.94
C THR A 5 8.59 13.76 -10.52
N LYS A 6 8.16 13.27 -11.70
CA LYS A 6 8.80 12.13 -12.38
C LYS A 6 10.30 12.36 -12.59
N ASP A 7 10.66 13.50 -13.16
CA ASP A 7 12.05 13.83 -13.50
C ASP A 7 12.92 13.98 -12.23
N GLN A 8 12.36 14.56 -11.16
CA GLN A 8 13.04 14.64 -9.87
C GLN A 8 13.28 13.25 -9.27
N LEU A 9 12.28 12.35 -9.35
CA LEU A 9 12.42 10.99 -8.84
C LEU A 9 13.53 10.26 -9.58
N ILE A 10 13.45 10.20 -10.92
CA ILE A 10 14.42 9.49 -11.76
C ILE A 10 15.82 10.06 -11.54
N SER A 11 16.00 11.38 -11.64
CA SER A 11 17.32 12.00 -11.49
C SER A 11 17.94 11.81 -10.10
N THR A 12 17.12 11.61 -9.06
CA THR A 12 17.63 11.40 -7.70
C THR A 12 18.24 9.99 -7.51
N ILE A 13 17.72 8.97 -8.20
CA ILE A 13 18.05 7.55 -7.92
C ILE A 13 18.41 6.69 -9.14
N ALA A 14 18.50 7.25 -10.34
CA ALA A 14 18.80 6.49 -11.56
C ALA A 14 20.12 5.69 -11.53
N ASP A 15 21.07 6.08 -10.68
CA ASP A 15 22.34 5.38 -10.47
C ASP A 15 22.37 4.51 -9.20
N ALA A 16 21.29 4.52 -8.41
CA ALA A 16 21.16 3.76 -7.17
C ALA A 16 20.19 2.55 -7.30
N SER A 17 19.31 2.55 -8.29
CA SER A 17 18.35 1.47 -8.56
C SER A 17 17.95 1.49 -10.03
N GLU A 18 17.79 0.32 -10.64
CA GLU A 18 17.15 0.19 -11.94
C GLU A 18 15.66 0.58 -11.85
N LEU A 19 15.24 1.43 -12.79
CA LEU A 19 13.90 1.97 -12.88
C LEU A 19 13.30 1.66 -14.25
N ILE A 20 12.00 1.37 -14.26
CA ILE A 20 11.20 1.21 -15.47
C ILE A 20 10.13 2.31 -15.51
N ASP A 21 10.12 3.10 -16.57
CA ASP A 21 9.05 4.06 -16.86
C ASP A 21 8.00 3.41 -17.77
N LEU A 22 6.81 3.16 -17.20
CA LEU A 22 5.64 2.70 -17.93
C LEU A 22 4.81 3.91 -18.34
N ASN A 23 4.78 4.21 -19.65
CA ASN A 23 4.06 5.36 -20.18
C ASN A 23 2.57 5.05 -20.38
N ILE A 24 1.69 5.91 -19.88
CA ILE A 24 0.24 5.74 -19.93
C ILE A 24 -0.37 6.90 -20.73
N GLY A 25 -0.76 6.60 -21.97
CA GLY A 25 -1.20 7.63 -22.91
C GLY A 25 -0.07 8.62 -23.23
N ASP A 26 -0.43 9.89 -23.41
CA ASP A 26 0.51 10.93 -23.83
C ASP A 26 1.21 11.64 -22.64
N GLU A 27 0.60 11.63 -21.45
CA GLU A 27 1.09 12.40 -20.30
C GLU A 27 1.21 11.60 -18.99
N GLY A 28 0.56 10.45 -18.88
CA GLY A 28 0.58 9.62 -17.67
C GLY A 28 1.82 8.74 -17.61
N SER A 29 2.29 8.43 -16.40
CA SER A 29 3.41 7.52 -16.20
C SER A 29 3.38 6.85 -14.84
N VAL A 30 3.92 5.63 -14.76
CA VAL A 30 4.24 4.95 -13.51
C VAL A 30 5.69 4.51 -13.53
N ILE A 31 6.41 4.83 -12.44
CA ILE A 31 7.80 4.42 -12.25
C ILE A 31 7.82 3.18 -11.37
N ILE A 32 8.30 2.07 -11.93
CA ILE A 32 8.57 0.82 -11.21
C ILE A 32 10.03 0.81 -10.80
N SER A 33 10.31 0.47 -9.54
CA SER A 33 11.67 0.28 -9.03
C SER A 33 11.95 -1.21 -8.83
N GLU A 34 13.11 -1.68 -9.29
CA GLU A 34 13.60 -3.02 -8.94
C GLU A 34 13.76 -3.17 -7.42
N TYR A 35 14.09 -2.07 -6.72
CA TYR A 35 14.33 -2.08 -5.30
C TYR A 35 13.01 -2.22 -4.55
N GLY A 36 12.74 -3.44 -4.07
CA GLY A 36 11.44 -3.83 -3.52
C GLY A 36 10.37 -4.12 -4.58
N GLY A 37 10.71 -4.13 -5.87
CA GLY A 37 9.86 -4.63 -6.97
C GLY A 37 8.47 -4.01 -7.00
N ARG A 38 8.37 -2.68 -7.05
CA ARG A 38 7.09 -1.98 -6.86
C ARG A 38 6.94 -0.69 -7.67
N PRO A 39 5.70 -0.26 -7.95
CA PRO A 39 5.42 1.12 -8.28
C PRO A 39 5.92 2.04 -7.18
N LEU A 40 6.90 2.89 -7.51
CA LEU A 40 7.45 3.88 -6.59
C LEU A 40 6.73 5.23 -6.72
N GLY A 41 6.29 5.58 -7.93
CA GLY A 41 5.52 6.81 -8.18
C GLY A 41 4.52 6.65 -9.30
N ILE A 42 3.38 7.35 -9.19
CA ILE A 42 2.30 7.38 -10.17
C ILE A 42 2.02 8.84 -10.52
N PHE A 43 2.12 9.19 -11.81
CA PHE A 43 2.06 10.55 -12.32
C PHE A 43 0.96 10.66 -13.37
N PRO A 44 -0.24 11.20 -13.04
CA PRO A 44 -1.35 11.28 -13.99
C PRO A 44 -1.14 12.24 -15.18
N LYS A 45 -0.18 13.17 -15.08
CA LYS A 45 0.20 14.12 -16.13
C LYS A 45 1.67 14.53 -16.03
N ASN A 46 2.18 15.19 -17.06
CA ASN A 46 3.52 15.78 -17.03
C ASN A 46 3.64 16.85 -15.93
N ASN A 47 4.83 16.95 -15.31
CA ASN A 47 5.16 17.96 -14.30
C ASN A 47 4.22 18.00 -13.07
N CYS A 48 3.56 16.90 -12.73
CA CYS A 48 2.80 16.77 -11.49
C CYS A 48 3.59 16.01 -10.41
N TYR A 49 3.14 16.14 -9.15
CA TYR A 49 3.64 15.30 -8.08
C TYR A 49 3.07 13.87 -8.18
N SER A 50 3.87 12.91 -7.73
CA SER A 50 3.43 11.52 -7.54
C SER A 50 2.16 11.47 -6.66
N MET A 51 1.25 10.56 -6.97
CA MET A 51 0.12 10.21 -6.10
C MET A 51 0.53 9.31 -4.93
N LEU A 52 1.69 8.66 -5.02
CA LEU A 52 2.29 7.84 -3.97
C LEU A 52 3.30 8.67 -3.17
N TRP A 53 3.35 8.43 -1.87
CA TRP A 53 4.39 8.97 -1.01
C TRP A 53 5.73 8.32 -1.33
N ILE A 54 6.77 9.16 -1.39
CA ILE A 54 8.16 8.77 -1.64
C ILE A 54 9.03 9.42 -0.57
N ASN A 55 10.01 8.68 -0.05
CA ASN A 55 10.91 9.19 0.97
C ASN A 55 11.76 10.37 0.45
N GLN A 56 11.83 11.47 1.21
CA GLN A 56 12.69 12.61 0.83
C GLN A 56 14.18 12.27 0.74
N LYS A 57 14.60 11.22 1.46
CA LYS A 57 15.97 10.71 1.48
C LYS A 57 16.09 9.42 0.68
N ILE A 58 15.21 9.20 -0.30
CA ILE A 58 15.08 7.98 -1.09
C ILE A 58 16.42 7.38 -1.53
N ARG A 59 17.35 8.20 -2.04
CA ARG A 59 18.69 7.74 -2.43
C ARG A 59 19.44 7.09 -1.26
N GLN A 60 19.53 7.78 -0.13
CA GLN A 60 20.19 7.28 1.08
C GLN A 60 19.47 6.03 1.61
N THR A 61 18.14 6.02 1.54
CA THR A 61 17.31 4.88 1.94
C THR A 61 17.67 3.63 1.12
N ILE A 62 17.73 3.75 -0.22
CA ILE A 62 18.13 2.66 -1.12
C ILE A 62 19.58 2.21 -0.84
N GLU A 63 20.53 3.15 -0.77
CA GLU A 63 21.95 2.85 -0.51
C GLU A 63 22.16 2.14 0.83
N SER A 64 21.37 2.49 1.86
CA SER A 64 21.39 1.85 3.18
C SER A 64 20.60 0.54 3.25
N LYS A 65 19.97 0.13 2.14
CA LYS A 65 19.09 -1.04 2.04
C LYS A 65 17.89 -0.99 2.99
N ASP A 66 17.34 0.19 3.22
CA ASP A 66 16.15 0.40 4.05
C ASP A 66 14.84 0.30 3.24
N ARG A 67 13.83 -0.32 3.83
CA ARG A 67 12.47 -0.49 3.26
C ARG A 67 11.73 0.80 2.99
N ALA A 68 12.06 1.88 3.69
CA ALA A 68 11.19 3.05 3.84
C ALA A 68 11.22 3.96 2.59
N ILE A 69 11.20 3.41 1.39
CA ILE A 69 11.27 4.15 0.12
C ILE A 69 9.94 4.76 -0.31
N GLY A 70 8.82 4.16 0.12
CA GLY A 70 7.46 4.53 -0.27
C GLY A 70 6.87 3.62 -1.34
N GLY A 71 5.97 4.14 -2.16
CA GLY A 71 5.35 3.40 -3.26
C GLY A 71 4.25 2.41 -2.84
N ASP A 72 4.03 1.39 -3.67
CA ASP A 72 3.00 0.36 -3.49
C ASP A 72 3.61 -1.01 -3.14
N ARG A 73 3.58 -1.34 -1.85
CA ARG A 73 4.30 -2.47 -1.25
C ARG A 73 3.49 -3.76 -1.34
N TYR A 74 4.18 -4.90 -1.33
CA TYR A 74 3.58 -6.21 -1.18
C TYR A 74 4.02 -6.84 0.13
N TRP A 75 3.07 -7.12 1.03
CA TRP A 75 3.33 -7.80 2.31
C TRP A 75 2.55 -9.12 2.41
N ILE A 76 2.77 -9.85 3.50
CA ILE A 76 2.06 -11.07 3.84
C ILE A 76 1.45 -10.97 5.24
N SER A 77 0.43 -11.77 5.52
CA SER A 77 -0.19 -11.90 6.85
C SER A 77 -0.10 -13.34 7.40
N PRO A 78 -0.28 -13.57 8.71
CA PRO A 78 -0.49 -12.60 9.78
C PRO A 78 0.71 -11.68 10.03
N GLU A 79 0.50 -10.37 10.12
CA GLU A 79 1.55 -9.41 10.49
C GLU A 79 2.16 -9.81 11.84
N ARG A 80 1.29 -10.18 12.80
CA ARG A 80 1.68 -10.64 14.14
C ARG A 80 2.79 -11.69 14.10
N ASP A 81 2.70 -12.66 13.21
CA ASP A 81 3.59 -13.82 13.21
C ASP A 81 4.86 -13.61 12.38
N TYR A 82 4.86 -12.70 11.40
CA TYR A 82 6.00 -12.49 10.50
C TYR A 82 6.76 -11.18 10.75
N PHE A 83 6.12 -10.17 11.36
CA PHE A 83 6.67 -8.82 11.53
C PHE A 83 6.97 -8.44 12.98
N TYR A 84 6.74 -9.34 13.95
CA TYR A 84 7.10 -9.10 15.35
C TYR A 84 8.04 -10.20 15.84
N LYS A 85 9.17 -9.81 16.45
CA LYS A 85 10.10 -10.82 17.00
C LYS A 85 9.52 -11.54 18.20
N ASP A 86 8.71 -10.84 18.99
CA ASP A 86 7.86 -11.41 20.03
C ASP A 86 6.38 -11.22 19.65
N PRO A 87 5.79 -12.21 18.95
CA PRO A 87 4.42 -12.12 18.48
C PRO A 87 3.41 -12.22 19.64
N GLU A 88 3.78 -12.73 20.82
CA GLU A 88 2.83 -12.83 21.94
C GLU A 88 2.51 -11.46 22.52
N THR A 89 3.51 -10.59 22.60
CA THR A 89 3.40 -9.25 23.18
C THR A 89 3.30 -8.14 22.15
N TRP A 90 3.34 -8.46 20.86
CA TRP A 90 3.40 -7.48 19.77
C TRP A 90 4.58 -6.52 19.91
N SER A 91 5.72 -7.04 20.38
CA SER A 91 6.91 -6.24 20.63
C SER A 91 8.00 -6.52 19.60
N GLU A 92 8.89 -5.54 19.45
CA GLU A 92 9.98 -5.55 18.46
C GLU A 92 9.50 -5.75 17.02
N TRP A 93 8.65 -4.82 16.54
CA TRP A 93 8.24 -4.77 15.14
C TRP A 93 9.45 -4.64 14.21
N PHE A 94 9.46 -5.43 13.15
CA PHE A 94 10.43 -5.36 12.06
C PHE A 94 9.76 -5.77 10.75
N CYS A 95 10.35 -5.35 9.63
CA CYS A 95 9.95 -5.83 8.31
C CYS A 95 10.90 -6.94 7.87
N PRO A 96 10.43 -8.11 7.41
CA PRO A 96 11.30 -9.15 6.87
C PRO A 96 12.08 -8.61 5.66
N PRO A 97 13.43 -8.59 5.71
CA PRO A 97 14.25 -8.04 4.63
C PRO A 97 14.16 -8.87 3.34
N GLY A 98 13.74 -10.14 3.43
CA GLY A 98 13.47 -11.00 2.27
C GLY A 98 12.10 -10.76 1.63
N LEU A 99 11.33 -9.78 2.09
CA LEU A 99 9.99 -9.47 1.60
C LEU A 99 9.91 -8.00 1.16
N ASP A 100 10.26 -7.08 2.05
CA ASP A 100 10.19 -5.64 1.77
C ASP A 100 11.36 -4.87 2.41
N PRO A 101 12.36 -4.43 1.62
CA PRO A 101 12.49 -4.64 0.18
C PRO A 101 13.21 -5.96 -0.12
N ALA A 102 12.54 -6.88 -0.83
CA ALA A 102 13.26 -7.98 -1.45
C ALA A 102 14.12 -7.48 -2.64
N ASN A 103 15.11 -8.27 -3.03
CA ASN A 103 15.95 -7.97 -4.20
C ASN A 103 15.27 -8.55 -5.44
N TYR A 104 14.55 -7.73 -6.19
CA TYR A 104 13.89 -8.19 -7.40
C TYR A 104 14.81 -8.08 -8.61
N GLU A 105 14.67 -9.03 -9.52
CA GLU A 105 15.25 -9.00 -10.85
C GLU A 105 14.18 -8.62 -11.86
N ILE A 106 14.53 -7.77 -12.82
CA ILE A 106 13.65 -7.43 -13.95
C ILE A 106 13.74 -8.55 -14.97
N LEU A 107 12.63 -9.26 -15.19
CA LEU A 107 12.56 -10.37 -16.16
C LEU A 107 12.19 -9.91 -17.57
N GLY A 108 11.52 -8.76 -17.69
CA GLY A 108 11.15 -8.19 -18.99
C GLY A 108 10.45 -6.85 -18.86
N ASN A 109 10.58 -6.03 -19.90
CA ASN A 109 9.98 -4.69 -19.99
C ASN A 109 9.66 -4.36 -21.46
N THR A 110 8.46 -3.82 -21.73
CA THR A 110 8.00 -3.38 -23.06
C THR A 110 7.70 -1.87 -23.13
N GLY A 111 7.91 -1.13 -22.04
CA GLY A 111 7.50 0.27 -21.86
C GLY A 111 6.00 0.45 -21.56
N GLN A 112 5.20 -0.61 -21.72
CA GLN A 112 3.78 -0.69 -21.36
C GLN A 112 3.51 -1.76 -20.30
N SER A 113 4.43 -2.71 -20.15
CA SER A 113 4.39 -3.70 -19.09
C SER A 113 5.80 -4.05 -18.64
N CYS A 114 5.91 -4.53 -17.41
CA CYS A 114 7.12 -5.19 -16.93
C CYS A 114 6.81 -6.30 -15.94
N THR A 115 7.75 -7.23 -15.81
CA THR A 115 7.70 -8.30 -14.83
C THR A 115 8.96 -8.28 -13.99
N VAL A 116 8.80 -8.35 -12.67
CA VAL A 116 9.89 -8.47 -11.71
C VAL A 116 9.69 -9.74 -10.87
N SER A 117 10.77 -10.42 -10.49
CA SER A 117 10.69 -11.59 -9.59
C SER A 117 11.76 -11.54 -8.51
N SER A 118 11.47 -12.11 -7.34
CA SER A 118 12.45 -12.29 -6.27
C SER A 118 12.23 -13.62 -5.55
N ALA A 119 13.32 -14.28 -5.19
CA ALA A 119 13.28 -15.34 -4.19
C ALA A 119 13.05 -14.73 -2.81
N ILE A 120 12.05 -15.23 -2.08
CA ILE A 120 11.68 -14.70 -0.76
C ILE A 120 11.94 -15.73 0.33
N THR A 121 12.25 -15.23 1.52
CA THR A 121 12.35 -16.06 2.73
C THR A 121 11.78 -15.28 3.90
N VAL A 122 10.83 -15.89 4.59
CA VAL A 122 10.20 -15.32 5.79
C VAL A 122 10.26 -16.33 6.92
N THR A 123 10.31 -15.83 8.15
CA THR A 123 10.31 -16.67 9.35
C THR A 123 9.03 -16.40 10.12
N ASN A 124 8.22 -17.43 10.34
CA ASN A 124 7.15 -17.37 11.32
C ASN A 124 7.77 -17.35 12.71
N MET A 125 7.67 -16.21 13.38
CA MET A 125 8.28 -15.94 14.68
C MET A 125 7.59 -16.64 15.83
N ARG A 126 6.35 -17.12 15.66
CA ARG A 126 5.65 -17.92 16.65
C ARG A 126 6.10 -19.38 16.60
N LEU A 127 6.12 -19.96 15.41
CA LEU A 127 6.50 -21.35 15.16
C LEU A 127 8.02 -21.56 15.11
N LYS A 128 8.79 -20.47 14.97
CA LYS A 128 10.24 -20.47 14.74
C LYS A 128 10.62 -21.29 13.50
N GLN A 129 9.80 -21.21 12.45
CA GLN A 129 9.99 -21.90 11.18
C GLN A 129 10.21 -20.91 10.05
N SER A 130 11.17 -21.19 9.17
CA SER A 130 11.44 -20.39 7.97
C SER A 130 10.85 -21.05 6.73
N TYR A 131 10.18 -20.25 5.91
CA TYR A 131 9.59 -20.66 4.64
C TYR A 131 10.29 -19.93 3.51
N ARG A 132 10.63 -20.68 2.46
CA ARG A 132 11.20 -20.16 1.22
C ARG A 132 10.12 -20.15 0.14
N GLY A 133 10.23 -19.19 -0.75
CA GLY A 133 9.29 -19.04 -1.85
C GLY A 133 9.85 -18.15 -2.95
N GLU A 134 8.96 -17.77 -3.86
CA GLU A 134 9.19 -16.81 -4.92
C GLU A 134 7.99 -15.86 -4.98
N VAL A 135 8.26 -14.61 -5.31
CA VAL A 135 7.23 -13.63 -5.68
C VAL A 135 7.54 -13.08 -7.06
N SER A 136 6.58 -13.18 -7.96
CA SER A 136 6.60 -12.56 -9.28
C SER A 136 5.51 -11.49 -9.32
N ARG A 137 5.85 -10.31 -9.82
CA ARG A 137 4.93 -9.18 -9.94
C ARG A 137 4.95 -8.68 -11.36
N GLN A 138 3.80 -8.74 -12.01
CA GLN A 138 3.59 -8.20 -13.35
C GLN A 138 2.80 -6.89 -13.25
N PHE A 139 3.35 -5.87 -13.88
CA PHE A 139 2.77 -4.54 -13.96
C PHE A 139 2.40 -4.24 -15.41
N THR A 140 1.16 -3.83 -15.65
CA THR A 140 0.69 -3.46 -16.99
C THR A 140 0.00 -2.10 -16.94
N ALA A 141 0.48 -1.16 -17.75
CA ALA A 141 -0.21 0.10 -17.99
C ALA A 141 -1.59 -0.18 -18.58
N ILE A 142 -2.64 0.38 -17.96
CA ILE A 142 -4.01 0.23 -18.43
C ILE A 142 -4.56 1.57 -18.84
N LYS A 143 -5.49 1.57 -19.81
CA LYS A 143 -6.23 2.77 -20.19
C LYS A 143 -7.25 3.14 -19.11
N GLU A 144 -7.69 4.39 -19.14
CA GLU A 144 -8.76 4.86 -18.25
C GLU A 144 -10.01 3.97 -18.40
N PRO A 145 -10.46 3.28 -17.34
CA PRO A 145 -11.57 2.32 -17.46
C PRO A 145 -12.91 3.00 -17.79
N ILE A 146 -13.06 4.27 -17.39
CA ILE A 146 -14.23 5.10 -17.63
C ILE A 146 -13.69 6.44 -18.09
N SER A 147 -14.04 6.90 -19.29
CA SER A 147 -13.59 8.22 -19.75
C SER A 147 -14.19 9.33 -18.88
N THR A 148 -13.39 9.92 -18.00
CA THR A 148 -13.84 11.00 -17.11
C THR A 148 -13.37 12.38 -17.56
N GLY A 149 -12.37 12.43 -18.45
CA GLY A 149 -11.74 13.67 -18.91
C GLY A 149 -10.74 14.26 -17.90
N VAL A 150 -10.42 13.54 -16.82
CA VAL A 150 -9.35 13.91 -15.88
C VAL A 150 -8.01 13.33 -16.35
N SER A 151 -6.91 13.96 -15.92
CA SER A 151 -5.58 13.38 -16.09
C SER A 151 -5.49 12.02 -15.39
N TYR A 152 -4.90 11.02 -16.06
CA TYR A 152 -4.99 9.64 -15.63
C TYR A 152 -3.67 8.88 -15.81
N ALA A 153 -3.33 8.10 -14.78
CA ALA A 153 -2.34 7.05 -14.85
C ALA A 153 -2.87 5.85 -14.05
N GLY A 154 -3.09 4.72 -14.71
CA GLY A 154 -3.49 3.49 -14.04
C GLY A 154 -2.68 2.30 -14.51
N ILE A 155 -2.59 1.34 -13.59
CA ILE A 155 -1.74 0.18 -13.72
C ILE A 155 -2.44 -1.02 -13.09
N GLU A 156 -2.37 -2.16 -13.76
CA GLU A 156 -2.87 -3.45 -13.29
C GLU A 156 -1.70 -4.27 -12.74
N PHE A 157 -1.94 -4.94 -11.62
CA PHE A 157 -0.96 -5.80 -10.95
C PHE A 157 -1.44 -7.24 -11.08
N ILE A 158 -0.53 -8.15 -11.40
CA ILE A 158 -0.71 -9.58 -11.18
C ILE A 158 0.45 -10.01 -10.31
N ASP A 159 0.17 -10.23 -9.03
CA ASP A 159 1.15 -10.66 -8.03
C ASP A 159 0.96 -12.17 -7.79
N ASP A 160 2.00 -12.97 -8.03
CA ASP A 160 2.03 -14.41 -7.74
C ASP A 160 3.10 -14.66 -6.68
N CYS A 161 2.69 -15.08 -5.49
CA CYS A 161 3.56 -15.32 -4.35
C CYS A 161 3.41 -16.75 -3.85
N VAL A 162 4.39 -17.59 -4.15
CA VAL A 162 4.35 -19.03 -3.84
C VAL A 162 5.39 -19.36 -2.80
N PHE A 163 4.97 -19.98 -1.70
CA PHE A 163 5.89 -20.62 -0.75
C PHE A 163 5.96 -22.11 -1.01
N PHE A 164 7.17 -22.68 -0.92
CA PHE A 164 7.43 -24.10 -1.14
C PHE A 164 7.07 -24.94 0.09
N HIS A 165 5.94 -24.61 0.71
CA HIS A 165 5.37 -25.31 1.85
C HIS A 165 3.84 -25.29 1.71
N PRO A 166 3.17 -26.45 1.73
CA PRO A 166 1.72 -26.50 1.57
C PRO A 166 0.99 -25.95 2.80
N ASP A 167 -0.29 -25.61 2.63
CA ASP A 167 -1.26 -25.33 3.69
C ASP A 167 -0.89 -24.19 4.66
N LEU A 168 -0.01 -23.27 4.25
CA LEU A 168 0.29 -22.07 5.02
C LEU A 168 -0.97 -21.19 5.13
N LYS A 169 -1.27 -20.74 6.35
CA LYS A 169 -2.32 -19.75 6.61
C LYS A 169 -1.73 -18.36 6.44
N MET A 170 -1.69 -17.91 5.20
CA MET A 170 -1.11 -16.65 4.81
C MET A 170 -1.89 -16.05 3.64
N ASN A 171 -2.03 -14.73 3.65
CA ASN A 171 -2.59 -13.95 2.55
C ASN A 171 -1.59 -12.86 2.15
N GLY A 172 -1.65 -12.46 0.88
CA GLY A 172 -0.94 -11.27 0.40
C GLY A 172 -1.62 -9.98 0.86
N TRP A 173 -0.87 -8.88 0.81
CA TRP A 173 -1.39 -7.53 1.01
C TRP A 173 -0.74 -6.61 0.01
N THR A 174 -1.54 -5.74 -0.59
CA THR A 174 -1.06 -4.61 -1.40
C THR A 174 -1.28 -3.30 -0.65
N LEU A 175 -0.22 -2.54 -0.40
CA LEU A 175 -0.21 -1.38 0.48
C LEU A 175 0.36 -0.16 -0.24
N ALA A 176 -0.50 0.78 -0.64
CA ALA A 176 -0.02 2.04 -1.21
C ALA A 176 0.32 3.02 -0.09
N ASN A 177 1.57 3.46 -0.04
CA ASN A 177 1.96 4.62 0.77
C ASN A 177 1.46 5.89 0.09
N ILE A 178 0.57 6.60 0.76
CA ILE A 178 -0.10 7.79 0.25
C ILE A 178 0.46 9.04 0.90
N ILE A 179 0.52 10.12 0.13
CA ILE A 179 0.96 11.41 0.62
C ILE A 179 0.02 11.90 1.72
N SER A 180 0.55 12.40 2.83
CA SER A 180 -0.21 13.20 3.78
C SER A 180 0.17 14.68 3.66
N GLY A 181 -0.83 15.56 3.57
CA GLY A 181 -0.64 17.01 3.67
C GLY A 181 -0.52 17.51 5.11
N GLY A 182 -0.52 16.60 6.09
CA GLY A 182 -0.45 16.92 7.52
C GLY A 182 -1.76 17.50 8.08
N PRO A 183 -1.75 17.99 9.32
CA PRO A 183 -2.95 18.52 9.98
C PRO A 183 -3.59 19.73 9.26
N ALA A 184 -2.80 20.49 8.50
CA ALA A 184 -3.27 21.68 7.77
C ALA A 184 -3.91 21.34 6.41
N ASN A 185 -3.66 20.15 5.87
CA ASN A 185 -4.21 19.69 4.59
C ASN A 185 -4.45 18.17 4.66
N PRO A 186 -5.39 17.72 5.50
CA PRO A 186 -5.66 16.30 5.67
C PRO A 186 -6.26 15.71 4.39
N GLY A 187 -5.82 14.51 4.04
CA GLY A 187 -6.49 13.71 3.03
C GLY A 187 -7.63 12.89 3.62
N THR A 188 -8.47 12.36 2.74
CA THR A 188 -9.62 11.52 3.11
C THR A 188 -9.57 10.20 2.37
N VAL A 189 -9.60 9.11 3.12
CA VAL A 189 -9.86 7.77 2.60
C VAL A 189 -11.36 7.57 2.50
N LEU A 190 -11.81 6.95 1.40
CA LEU A 190 -13.19 6.62 1.13
C LEU A 190 -13.30 5.14 0.74
N ILE A 191 -14.08 4.39 1.49
CA ILE A 191 -14.30 2.96 1.27
C ILE A 191 -15.81 2.73 1.07
N PRO A 192 -16.26 2.42 -0.15
CA PRO A 192 -17.63 1.99 -0.38
C PRO A 192 -17.92 0.64 0.28
N THR A 193 -19.09 0.51 0.89
CA THR A 193 -19.52 -0.69 1.62
C THR A 193 -20.96 -1.07 1.26
N LYS A 194 -21.44 -2.17 1.83
CA LYS A 194 -22.87 -2.44 1.99
C LYS A 194 -23.51 -1.45 2.98
N ALA A 195 -24.82 -1.56 3.12
CA ALA A 195 -25.58 -0.79 4.09
C ALA A 195 -25.09 -1.05 5.52
N ASP A 196 -25.08 0.01 6.34
CA ASP A 196 -24.79 -0.04 7.78
C ASP A 196 -23.45 -0.73 8.13
N PRO A 197 -22.31 -0.25 7.56
CA PRO A 197 -21.03 -0.90 7.79
C PRO A 197 -20.58 -0.78 9.26
N LYS A 198 -19.82 -1.76 9.73
CA LYS A 198 -19.23 -1.76 11.07
C LYS A 198 -17.70 -1.65 10.97
N PRO A 199 -17.15 -0.42 10.84
CA PRO A 199 -15.71 -0.24 10.81
C PRO A 199 -15.05 -0.71 12.11
N LEU A 200 -13.81 -1.18 11.98
CA LEU A 200 -12.99 -1.71 13.07
C LEU A 200 -11.79 -0.80 13.33
N SER A 201 -11.31 -0.81 14.57
CA SER A 201 -10.04 -0.20 14.96
C SER A 201 -9.02 -1.32 15.20
N TYR A 202 -7.85 -1.24 14.54
CA TYR A 202 -6.77 -2.24 14.72
C TYR A 202 -5.79 -1.87 15.83
N PHE A 203 -5.66 -0.56 16.05
CA PHE A 203 -5.06 0.00 17.25
C PHE A 203 -6.19 0.49 18.17
N ARG A 204 -5.87 1.37 19.11
CA ARG A 204 -6.87 2.09 19.90
C ARG A 204 -8.03 2.62 19.05
N ILE A 205 -9.17 2.78 19.73
CA ILE A 205 -10.43 3.27 19.15
C ILE A 205 -10.19 4.56 18.36
N ILE A 206 -10.68 4.58 17.12
CA ILE A 206 -10.65 5.74 16.24
C ILE A 206 -11.65 6.80 16.76
N PRO A 207 -11.20 8.04 17.03
CA PRO A 207 -12.08 9.13 17.43
C PRO A 207 -13.13 9.47 16.36
N GLU A 208 -14.32 9.88 16.83
CA GLU A 208 -15.48 10.20 15.96
C GLU A 208 -15.18 11.31 14.94
N ASP A 209 -14.30 12.27 15.25
CA ASP A 209 -13.96 13.35 14.33
C ASP A 209 -13.05 12.90 13.18
N ARG A 210 -12.55 11.67 13.22
CA ARG A 210 -11.66 11.08 12.21
C ARG A 210 -12.32 10.04 11.33
N ILE A 211 -13.53 9.61 11.66
CA ILE A 211 -14.27 8.58 10.94
C ILE A 211 -15.70 9.04 10.67
N VAL A 212 -16.16 8.83 9.44
CA VAL A 212 -17.55 9.07 9.04
C VAL A 212 -18.13 7.74 8.59
N VAL A 213 -19.18 7.27 9.26
CA VAL A 213 -19.93 6.08 8.86
C VAL A 213 -21.19 6.55 8.14
N GLY A 214 -21.13 6.52 6.81
CA GLY A 214 -22.28 6.81 5.96
C GLY A 214 -23.17 5.58 5.77
N GLY A 215 -24.28 5.76 5.07
CA GLY A 215 -25.23 4.66 4.83
C GLY A 215 -24.62 3.49 4.06
N ASN A 216 -23.64 3.73 3.18
CA ASN A 216 -23.00 2.72 2.33
C ASN A 216 -21.52 3.03 2.06
N TYR A 217 -20.87 3.75 2.96
CA TYR A 217 -19.45 4.06 2.87
C TYR A 217 -18.86 4.36 4.24
N VAL A 218 -17.54 4.22 4.35
CA VAL A 218 -16.75 4.72 5.47
C VAL A 218 -15.74 5.75 4.96
N GLY A 219 -15.72 6.92 5.59
CA GLY A 219 -14.71 7.96 5.37
C GLY A 219 -13.71 7.99 6.52
N TYR A 220 -12.43 8.23 6.24
CA TYR A 220 -11.38 8.22 7.25
C TYR A 220 -10.31 9.29 7.00
N LYS A 221 -9.96 10.03 8.05
CA LYS A 221 -9.04 11.18 7.97
C LYS A 221 -7.57 10.75 8.05
N ILE A 222 -6.78 11.16 7.05
CA ILE A 222 -5.32 10.99 7.02
C ILE A 222 -4.65 12.35 7.15
N ASP A 223 -4.08 12.62 8.31
CA ASP A 223 -3.46 13.90 8.65
C ASP A 223 -2.10 13.75 9.34
N VAL A 224 -1.69 12.50 9.55
CA VAL A 224 -0.51 12.09 10.33
C VAL A 224 -0.38 12.74 11.72
N TYR A 225 -1.48 13.18 12.32
CA TYR A 225 -1.44 13.80 13.64
C TYR A 225 -1.15 12.77 14.73
N ASP A 226 -1.79 11.59 14.64
CA ASP A 226 -1.69 10.56 15.67
C ASP A 226 -2.00 9.16 15.09
N ILE A 227 -1.54 8.09 15.74
CA ILE A 227 -1.60 6.73 15.21
C ILE A 227 -3.01 6.12 15.33
N TYR A 228 -3.58 5.75 14.19
CA TYR A 228 -4.85 5.03 14.09
C TYR A 228 -4.85 4.12 12.86
N LYS A 229 -5.55 2.97 12.93
CA LYS A 229 -5.71 2.05 11.81
C LYS A 229 -7.17 1.62 11.70
N LEU A 230 -7.81 2.00 10.60
CA LEU A 230 -9.16 1.61 10.22
C LEU A 230 -9.11 0.27 9.48
N ALA A 231 -10.11 -0.58 9.71
CA ALA A 231 -10.34 -1.76 8.90
C ALA A 231 -11.83 -1.98 8.60
N ILE A 232 -12.13 -2.57 7.44
CA ILE A 232 -13.50 -2.92 7.00
C ILE A 232 -13.61 -4.43 6.87
N ARG A 233 -14.65 -5.01 7.47
CA ARG A 233 -14.92 -6.44 7.45
C ARG A 233 -15.27 -6.93 6.05
N PRO A 234 -14.93 -8.17 5.68
CA PRO A 234 -15.39 -8.78 4.43
C PRO A 234 -16.91 -8.81 4.33
N GLU A 235 -17.63 -8.98 5.45
CA GLU A 235 -19.10 -8.97 5.48
C GLU A 235 -19.69 -7.63 5.00
N ASP A 236 -18.98 -6.53 5.22
CA ASP A 236 -19.39 -5.17 4.85
C ASP A 236 -19.02 -4.83 3.38
N ILE A 237 -18.29 -5.70 2.67
CA ILE A 237 -17.93 -5.47 1.27
C ILE A 237 -19.06 -5.91 0.34
N ASP A 238 -19.38 -5.05 -0.63
CA ASP A 238 -20.28 -5.37 -1.72
C ASP A 238 -19.57 -6.08 -2.87
N PHE A 239 -19.61 -7.42 -2.85
CA PHE A 239 -18.97 -8.28 -3.83
C PHE A 239 -19.66 -8.35 -5.20
N THR A 240 -20.76 -7.62 -5.44
CA THR A 240 -21.30 -7.49 -6.81
C THR A 240 -20.44 -6.58 -7.70
N ARG A 241 -19.42 -5.94 -7.12
CA ARG A 241 -18.44 -5.07 -7.76
C ARG A 241 -17.06 -5.36 -7.18
N LYS A 242 -15.99 -4.97 -7.88
CA LYS A 242 -14.62 -5.02 -7.34
C LYS A 242 -14.57 -4.28 -6.01
N ALA A 243 -13.93 -4.87 -5.00
CA ALA A 243 -13.60 -4.21 -3.75
C ALA A 243 -12.68 -3.02 -4.02
N LYS A 244 -12.80 -1.96 -3.23
CA LYS A 244 -12.06 -0.72 -3.49
C LYS A 244 -11.82 0.13 -2.26
N ILE A 245 -10.71 0.83 -2.29
CA ILE A 245 -10.36 1.90 -1.37
C ILE A 245 -9.84 3.08 -2.19
N GLY A 246 -10.42 4.26 -1.95
CA GLY A 246 -10.03 5.51 -2.58
C GLY A 246 -9.35 6.43 -1.57
N TYR A 247 -8.47 7.29 -2.06
CA TYR A 247 -7.84 8.35 -1.27
C TYR A 247 -7.86 9.66 -2.06
N ILE A 248 -8.39 10.71 -1.46
CA ILE A 248 -8.47 12.05 -2.03
C ILE A 248 -7.66 13.04 -1.18
N LEU A 249 -6.93 13.93 -1.85
CA LEU A 249 -6.11 14.97 -1.23
C LEU A 249 -6.05 16.21 -2.13
N LYS A 250 -6.13 17.40 -1.55
CA LYS A 250 -5.74 18.62 -2.28
C LYS A 250 -4.22 18.62 -2.47
N MET A 251 -3.76 18.64 -3.70
CA MET A 251 -2.33 18.50 -3.98
C MET A 251 -1.56 19.68 -3.35
N PRO A 252 -0.46 19.40 -2.63
CA PRO A 252 0.37 20.44 -2.04
C PRO A 252 0.83 21.46 -3.08
N ASP A 253 0.86 22.75 -2.69
CA ASP A 253 1.32 23.85 -3.55
C ASP A 253 0.58 23.96 -4.90
N SER A 254 -0.63 23.39 -5.00
CA SER A 254 -1.47 23.36 -6.20
C SER A 254 -2.95 23.53 -5.86
N ASP A 255 -3.75 23.94 -6.84
CA ASP A 255 -5.22 23.91 -6.76
C ASP A 255 -5.83 22.59 -7.25
N ASP A 256 -5.00 21.70 -7.79
CA ASP A 256 -5.42 20.37 -8.21
C ASP A 256 -5.81 19.48 -7.03
N TRP A 257 -6.74 18.57 -7.28
CA TRP A 257 -7.04 17.45 -6.39
C TRP A 257 -6.50 16.16 -6.97
N GLY A 258 -5.85 15.37 -6.13
CA GLY A 258 -5.43 14.01 -6.47
C GLY A 258 -6.44 12.99 -5.96
N PHE A 259 -6.72 11.97 -6.77
CA PHE A 259 -7.55 10.84 -6.37
C PHE A 259 -6.89 9.51 -6.77
N LEU A 260 -6.49 8.72 -5.78
CA LEU A 260 -5.90 7.40 -5.96
C LEU A 260 -6.92 6.33 -5.59
N ILE A 261 -7.06 5.29 -6.40
CA ILE A 261 -7.99 4.18 -6.14
C ILE A 261 -7.25 2.86 -6.30
N LYS A 262 -7.40 1.97 -5.33
CA LYS A 262 -7.05 0.55 -5.46
C LYS A 262 -8.31 -0.27 -5.66
N LEU A 263 -8.27 -1.24 -6.57
CA LEU A 263 -9.36 -2.14 -6.92
C LEU A 263 -8.87 -3.59 -6.89
N SER A 264 -9.67 -4.51 -6.34
CA SER A 264 -9.42 -5.95 -6.45
C SER A 264 -10.73 -6.74 -6.44
N ASP A 265 -10.79 -7.83 -7.18
CA ASP A 265 -11.79 -8.90 -7.04
C ASP A 265 -11.24 -10.11 -6.27
N ASP A 266 -9.93 -10.16 -6.07
CA ASP A 266 -9.22 -11.15 -5.29
C ASP A 266 -8.98 -10.64 -3.86
N ILE A 267 -10.00 -10.78 -3.02
CA ILE A 267 -9.93 -10.45 -1.59
C ILE A 267 -10.68 -11.52 -0.77
N PRO A 268 -10.32 -11.75 0.50
CA PRO A 268 -11.07 -12.63 1.38
C PRO A 268 -12.54 -12.22 1.51
N LYS A 269 -13.45 -13.20 1.46
CA LYS A 269 -14.91 -12.99 1.47
C LYS A 269 -15.56 -13.29 2.81
N THR A 270 -14.84 -13.93 3.71
CA THR A 270 -15.32 -14.32 5.04
C THR A 270 -14.22 -14.16 6.08
N GLN A 271 -14.59 -13.98 7.35
CA GLN A 271 -13.64 -13.97 8.48
C GLN A 271 -12.66 -15.16 8.50
N LYS A 272 -13.06 -16.34 7.97
CA LYS A 272 -12.22 -17.56 7.97
C LYS A 272 -11.06 -17.51 6.98
N GLU A 273 -11.17 -16.65 5.97
CA GLU A 273 -10.16 -16.44 4.94
C GLU A 273 -9.19 -15.31 5.31
N CYS A 274 -9.39 -14.66 6.46
CA CYS A 274 -8.57 -13.53 6.89
C CYS A 274 -7.64 -13.96 8.04
N PHE A 275 -6.35 -13.61 7.96
CA PHE A 275 -5.38 -14.03 8.97
C PHE A 275 -4.75 -12.90 9.81
N ASP A 276 -5.04 -11.63 9.49
CA ASP A 276 -4.39 -10.50 10.16
C ASP A 276 -5.23 -9.90 11.29
N VAL A 277 -4.93 -10.31 12.52
CA VAL A 277 -5.65 -9.88 13.73
C VAL A 277 -5.26 -8.47 14.15
N ALA A 278 -6.18 -7.75 14.80
CA ALA A 278 -5.91 -6.42 15.34
C ALA A 278 -4.92 -6.48 16.52
N ARG A 279 -3.97 -5.55 16.59
CA ARG A 279 -2.96 -5.49 17.66
C ARG A 279 -3.58 -5.22 19.02
N ASP A 280 -4.40 -4.19 19.11
CA ASP A 280 -4.97 -3.73 20.40
C ASP A 280 -6.32 -4.44 20.70
N HIS A 281 -6.84 -5.21 19.74
CA HIS A 281 -8.13 -5.91 19.80
C HIS A 281 -8.06 -7.32 19.17
N PRO A 282 -7.15 -8.20 19.60
CA PRO A 282 -6.86 -9.47 18.89
C PRO A 282 -8.01 -10.46 18.80
N ASP A 283 -9.04 -10.31 19.64
CA ASP A 283 -10.25 -11.14 19.64
C ASP A 283 -11.40 -10.53 18.80
N SER A 284 -11.17 -9.39 18.14
CA SER A 284 -12.17 -8.77 17.28
C SER A 284 -12.28 -9.46 15.93
N GLU A 285 -13.31 -9.10 15.17
CA GLU A 285 -13.38 -9.39 13.75
C GLU A 285 -12.16 -8.80 13.02
N ILE A 286 -11.85 -9.36 11.86
CA ILE A 286 -10.74 -9.00 10.98
C ILE A 286 -11.29 -8.21 9.78
N GLY A 287 -10.53 -7.20 9.34
CA GLY A 287 -10.86 -6.43 8.14
C GLY A 287 -9.89 -6.69 6.98
N VAL A 288 -10.45 -6.65 5.77
CA VAL A 288 -9.80 -7.01 4.49
C VAL A 288 -9.42 -5.78 3.65
N ILE A 289 -10.00 -4.63 3.98
CA ILE A 289 -9.57 -3.32 3.49
C ILE A 289 -9.17 -2.51 4.72
N GLN A 290 -7.95 -1.97 4.70
CA GLN A 290 -7.43 -1.21 5.84
C GLN A 290 -6.86 0.13 5.40
N SER A 291 -6.79 1.05 6.35
CA SER A 291 -6.07 2.29 6.17
C SER A 291 -5.38 2.72 7.45
N TYR A 292 -4.09 3.01 7.34
CA TYR A 292 -3.24 3.44 8.43
C TYR A 292 -2.96 4.94 8.36
N ASN A 293 -3.18 5.64 9.46
CA ASN A 293 -2.68 7.00 9.67
C ASN A 293 -1.41 6.92 10.53
N ALA A 294 -0.25 7.22 9.92
CA ALA A 294 1.00 7.24 10.66
C ALA A 294 1.07 8.43 11.65
N GLU A 295 2.04 8.42 12.56
CA GLU A 295 2.37 9.57 13.42
C GLU A 295 3.41 10.47 12.73
N SER A 296 3.18 11.79 12.64
CA SER A 296 4.22 12.84 12.68
C SER A 296 3.63 14.26 12.45
N PRO A 297 3.64 15.11 13.50
CA PRO A 297 4.03 16.52 13.29
C PRO A 297 5.43 16.88 13.81
N ASP A 298 5.87 16.27 14.94
CA ASP A 298 7.08 16.69 15.68
C ASP A 298 8.14 15.58 15.90
N LYS A 299 7.99 14.42 15.24
CA LYS A 299 8.98 13.31 15.27
C LYS A 299 9.74 13.23 13.93
N PRO A 300 11.03 12.84 13.93
CA PRO A 300 11.91 13.06 12.78
C PRO A 300 11.67 12.16 11.55
N ILE A 301 10.59 11.36 11.50
CA ILE A 301 10.44 10.25 10.54
C ILE A 301 8.99 10.13 10.00
N LEU A 302 8.90 10.01 8.66
CA LEU A 302 7.83 9.51 7.76
C LEU A 302 6.42 10.17 7.82
N ARG A 303 6.11 10.98 6.80
CA ARG A 303 4.81 11.66 6.61
C ARG A 303 3.95 10.95 5.55
N TYR A 304 3.37 9.80 5.87
CA TYR A 304 2.46 9.11 4.95
C TYR A 304 1.26 8.50 5.67
N GLY A 305 0.19 8.26 4.92
CA GLY A 305 -0.82 7.28 5.29
C GLY A 305 -0.67 6.02 4.44
N GLU A 306 -1.50 5.02 4.68
CA GLU A 306 -1.58 3.82 3.85
C GLU A 306 -3.03 3.51 3.48
N ILE A 307 -3.22 2.98 2.27
CA ILE A 307 -4.45 2.31 1.86
C ILE A 307 -4.10 0.88 1.43
N GLU A 308 -4.84 -0.09 1.95
CA GLU A 308 -4.42 -1.48 1.98
C GLU A 308 -5.58 -2.38 1.56
N ILE A 309 -5.29 -3.38 0.71
CA ILE A 309 -6.23 -4.46 0.35
C ILE A 309 -5.53 -5.80 0.62
N GLN A 310 -6.22 -6.69 1.33
CA GLN A 310 -5.82 -8.08 1.49
C GLN A 310 -6.13 -8.87 0.22
N LEU A 311 -5.19 -9.71 -0.22
CA LEU A 311 -5.26 -10.57 -1.40
C LEU A 311 -5.43 -12.02 -0.96
N ASN A 312 -6.21 -12.83 -1.69
CA ASN A 312 -6.55 -14.18 -1.22
C ASN A 312 -5.48 -15.22 -1.57
#